data_AF-A0A3L7PFM8-F1
#
_entry.id   AF-A0A3L7PFM8-F1
#
_cell.length_a   1.000
_cell.length_b   1.000
_cell.length_c   1.000
_cell.angle_alpha   90.00
_cell.angle_beta   90.00
_cell.angle_gamma   90.00
#
_symmetry.space_group_name_H-M   'P 1'
#
loop_
_entity.id
_entity.type
_entity.pdbx_description
1 polymer ?
#
loop_
_entity_poly.entity_id
_entity_poly.type
_entity_poly.pdbx_seq_one_letter_code
_entity_poly.pdbx_strand_id
1 'polypeptide(L)'
;MASTPTSDTARRRRGITLLEVLVSCGLLVVGLSAIAALLPASGSRLTQATTEDRAAVLLSNAAAEIVNRSLIAADAFPTNGTAPTLAFGKVLDKLPTLGNLPSGGLASGIFSGLSAAAQKRCGSWRTFVLEDVLAYAETQTSDSPTNSFTRDNAGLGPREFRDGLCWGATLAPRTRPVAPGGKAVLAIVVFKRWHKSASGAAEEPLPVVLTRVGSVYEADVFTDDNDALLRGCTWVLALPAGAADSPRWFRVMSSWNWQTPTGQKKRVVLHDQAEFERLTNSAASGAAATVLAFEGIVRVDEQALTLD
;
A
#
# COMPACT_ATOMS: atom_id res chain seq x y z
N MET A 1 -52.11 34.52 78.30
CA MET A 1 -51.85 34.31 76.87
C MET A 1 -50.38 34.60 76.63
N ALA A 2 -49.54 33.56 76.60
CA ALA A 2 -48.10 33.67 76.36
C ALA A 2 -47.83 33.33 74.89
N SER A 3 -47.15 34.23 74.18
CA SER A 3 -46.80 34.11 72.77
C SER A 3 -45.72 33.05 72.54
N THR A 4 -45.98 32.15 71.60
CA THR A 4 -45.09 31.10 71.09
C THR A 4 -43.84 31.69 70.42
N PRO A 5 -42.62 31.21 70.73
CA PRO A 5 -41.44 31.56 69.94
C PRO A 5 -41.45 30.74 68.63
N THR A 6 -41.54 31.44 67.50
CA THR A 6 -41.30 30.86 66.17
C THR A 6 -39.85 30.38 66.09
N SER A 7 -39.67 29.08 65.95
CA SER A 7 -38.38 28.45 65.65
C SER A 7 -37.93 28.88 64.25
N ASP A 8 -37.10 29.90 64.19
CA ASP A 8 -36.44 30.30 62.95
C ASP A 8 -35.36 29.25 62.64
N THR A 9 -35.70 28.27 61.79
CA THR A 9 -34.73 27.31 61.27
C THR A 9 -33.77 28.05 60.34
N ALA A 10 -32.77 28.70 60.93
CA ALA A 10 -31.67 29.31 60.22
C ALA A 10 -30.96 28.22 59.40
N ARG A 11 -31.27 28.18 58.10
CA ARG A 11 -30.64 27.32 57.12
C ARG A 11 -29.12 27.61 57.17
N ARG A 12 -28.35 26.75 57.85
CA ARG A 12 -26.87 26.84 57.92
C ARG A 12 -26.34 26.88 56.49
N ARG A 13 -25.99 28.07 56.01
CA ARG A 13 -25.26 28.25 54.75
C ARG A 13 -23.87 27.68 55.01
N ARG A 14 -23.61 26.45 54.57
CA ARG A 14 -22.25 25.91 54.47
C ARG A 14 -21.55 26.78 53.42
N GLY A 15 -20.67 27.68 53.87
CA GLY A 15 -19.84 28.47 52.97
C GLY A 15 -18.90 27.53 52.22
N ILE A 16 -18.87 27.64 50.90
CA ILE A 16 -17.87 26.96 50.07
C ILE A 16 -16.50 27.48 50.48
N THR A 17 -15.60 26.59 50.86
CA THR A 17 -14.25 27.00 51.24
C THR A 17 -13.41 27.25 49.99
N LEU A 18 -12.48 28.21 50.07
CA LEU A 18 -11.54 28.50 48.99
C LEU A 18 -10.75 27.23 48.59
N LEU A 19 -10.50 26.33 49.54
CA LEU A 19 -9.87 25.04 49.31
C LEU A 19 -10.71 24.13 48.41
N GLU A 20 -12.03 24.04 48.62
CA GLU A 20 -12.93 23.25 47.76
C GLU A 20 -12.96 23.78 46.32
N VAL A 21 -12.92 25.10 46.13
CA VAL A 21 -12.84 25.73 44.80
C VAL A 21 -11.51 25.44 44.12
N LEU A 22 -10.39 25.53 44.85
CA LEU A 22 -9.07 25.21 44.31
C LEU A 22 -8.93 23.73 43.96
N VAL A 23 -9.45 22.82 44.79
CA VAL A 23 -9.47 21.39 44.49
C VAL A 23 -10.33 21.13 43.25
N SER A 24 -11.50 21.78 43.14
CA SER A 24 -12.37 21.66 41.95
C SER A 24 -11.69 22.19 40.69
N CYS A 25 -10.99 23.32 40.78
CA CYS A 25 -10.21 23.88 39.67
C CYS A 25 -9.06 22.95 39.28
N GLY A 26 -8.34 22.37 40.25
CA GLY A 26 -7.28 21.40 40.01
C GLY A 26 -7.78 20.15 39.28
N LEU A 27 -8.89 19.56 39.75
CA LEU A 27 -9.52 18.41 39.08
C LEU A 27 -10.02 18.76 37.67
N LEU A 28 -10.56 19.97 37.49
CA LEU A 28 -11.00 20.46 36.19
C LEU A 28 -9.82 20.61 35.21
N VAL A 29 -8.69 21.17 35.65
CA VAL A 29 -7.48 21.29 34.82
C VAL A 29 -6.95 19.91 34.43
N VAL A 30 -6.86 18.97 35.37
CA VAL A 30 -6.43 17.59 35.08
C VAL A 30 -7.38 16.91 34.09
N GLY A 31 -8.69 17.09 34.24
CA GLY A 31 -9.70 16.56 33.32
C GLY A 31 -9.58 17.15 31.91
N LEU A 32 -9.41 18.47 31.80
CA LEU A 32 -9.22 19.16 30.52
C LEU A 32 -7.91 18.76 29.85
N SER A 33 -6.83 18.57 30.60
CA SER A 33 -5.55 18.07 30.06
C SER A 33 -5.68 16.66 29.49
N ALA A 34 -6.42 15.77 30.16
CA ALA A 34 -6.67 14.42 29.64
C ALA A 34 -7.48 14.42 28.33
N ILE A 35 -8.52 15.26 28.23
CA ILE A 35 -9.31 15.42 26.99
C ILE A 35 -8.45 16.03 25.89
N ALA A 36 -7.64 17.03 26.22
CA ALA A 36 -6.72 17.65 25.25
C ALA A 36 -5.72 16.63 24.68
N ALA A 37 -5.25 15.67 25.49
CA ALA A 37 -4.37 14.59 25.03
C ALA A 37 -5.08 13.55 24.14
N LEU A 38 -6.39 13.36 24.29
CA LEU A 38 -7.17 12.45 23.44
C LEU A 38 -7.39 13.00 22.02
N LEU A 39 -7.43 14.31 21.85
CA LEU A 39 -7.71 14.92 20.54
C LEU A 39 -6.66 14.55 19.47
N PRO A 40 -5.33 14.69 19.69
CA PRO A 40 -4.33 14.26 18.71
C PRO A 40 -4.37 12.76 18.42
N ALA A 41 -4.60 11.94 19.46
CA ALA A 41 -4.68 10.49 19.31
C ALA A 41 -5.89 10.07 18.45
N SER A 42 -7.05 10.67 18.69
CA SER A 42 -8.26 10.44 17.89
C SER A 42 -8.09 10.90 16.44
N GLY A 43 -7.44 12.05 16.22
CA GLY A 43 -7.13 12.55 14.89
C GLY A 43 -6.27 11.57 14.09
N SER A 44 -5.19 11.05 14.68
CA SER A 44 -4.32 10.07 14.04
C SER A 44 -5.07 8.79 13.63
N ARG A 45 -5.92 8.25 14.51
CA ARG A 45 -6.72 7.05 14.22
C ARG A 45 -7.78 7.28 13.16
N LEU A 46 -8.43 8.45 13.14
CA LEU A 46 -9.40 8.81 12.13
C LEU A 46 -8.74 8.96 10.74
N THR A 47 -7.56 9.58 10.67
CA THR A 47 -6.80 9.66 9.41
C THR A 47 -6.39 8.27 8.92
N GLN A 48 -6.02 7.36 9.82
CA GLN A 48 -5.74 5.97 9.45
C GLN A 48 -6.99 5.27 8.89
N ALA A 49 -8.11 5.34 9.62
CA ALA A 49 -9.38 4.72 9.21
C ALA A 49 -9.87 5.24 7.85
N THR A 50 -9.86 6.56 7.65
CA THR A 50 -10.23 7.16 6.37
C THR A 50 -9.32 6.74 5.22
N THR A 51 -8.03 6.51 5.49
CA THR A 51 -7.11 5.99 4.48
C THR A 51 -7.42 4.53 4.14
N GLU A 52 -7.74 3.71 5.14
CA GLU A 52 -8.12 2.30 4.95
C GLU A 52 -9.45 2.16 4.20
N ASP A 53 -10.43 3.01 4.48
CA ASP A 53 -11.72 3.06 3.79
C ASP A 53 -11.54 3.40 2.30
N ARG A 54 -10.75 4.43 2.01
CA ARG A 54 -10.43 4.81 0.62
C ARG A 54 -9.69 3.69 -0.10
N ALA A 55 -8.73 3.05 0.57
CA ALA A 55 -8.00 1.92 0.00
C ALA A 55 -8.92 0.75 -0.32
N ALA A 56 -9.94 0.46 0.52
CA ALA A 56 -10.90 -0.61 0.26
C ALA A 56 -11.79 -0.32 -0.96
N VAL A 57 -12.24 0.92 -1.13
CA VAL A 57 -13.01 1.35 -2.32
C VAL A 57 -12.15 1.24 -3.57
N LEU A 58 -10.91 1.73 -3.51
CA LEU A 58 -9.98 1.69 -4.63
C LEU A 58 -9.68 0.25 -5.06
N LEU A 59 -9.48 -0.65 -4.10
CA LEU A 59 -9.25 -2.07 -4.34
C LEU A 59 -10.43 -2.74 -5.05
N SER A 60 -11.65 -2.42 -4.62
CA SER A 60 -12.88 -2.95 -5.25
C SER A 60 -13.03 -2.46 -6.69
N ASN A 61 -12.73 -1.17 -6.93
CA ASN A 61 -12.76 -0.60 -8.27
C ASN A 61 -11.67 -1.19 -9.18
N ALA A 62 -10.47 -1.46 -8.64
CA ALA A 62 -9.39 -2.11 -9.36
C ALA A 62 -9.77 -3.54 -9.78
N ALA A 63 -10.38 -4.31 -8.89
CA ALA A 63 -10.87 -5.65 -9.20
C ALA A 63 -11.93 -5.59 -10.32
N ALA A 64 -12.91 -4.68 -10.19
CA ALA A 64 -13.94 -4.48 -11.20
C ALA A 64 -13.35 -4.06 -12.55
N GLU A 65 -12.32 -3.21 -12.57
CA GLU A 65 -11.65 -2.78 -13.80
C GLU A 65 -10.96 -3.95 -14.51
N ILE A 66 -10.30 -4.84 -13.77
CA ILE A 66 -9.63 -6.02 -14.33
C ILE A 66 -10.65 -6.96 -14.99
N VAL A 67 -11.81 -7.16 -14.35
CA VAL A 67 -12.91 -7.97 -14.89
C VAL A 67 -13.56 -7.28 -16.09
N ASN A 68 -13.90 -5.99 -15.99
CA ASN A 68 -14.56 -5.22 -17.05
C ASN A 68 -13.72 -5.12 -18.32
N ARG A 69 -12.39 -5.05 -18.17
CA ARG A 69 -11.45 -5.08 -19.29
C ARG A 69 -11.20 -6.49 -19.81
N SER A 70 -11.80 -7.53 -19.23
CA SER A 70 -11.63 -8.95 -19.60
C SER A 70 -10.16 -9.39 -19.53
N LEU A 71 -9.44 -8.93 -18.50
CA LEU A 71 -8.04 -9.30 -18.28
C LEU A 71 -7.89 -10.67 -17.60
N ILE A 72 -9.01 -11.21 -17.10
CA ILE A 72 -9.11 -12.56 -16.53
C ILE A 72 -9.27 -13.65 -17.59
N ALA A 73 -9.45 -13.31 -18.86
CA ALA A 73 -9.58 -14.29 -19.91
C ALA A 73 -8.23 -14.97 -20.22
N ALA A 74 -8.24 -16.26 -20.49
CA ALA A 74 -7.03 -17.04 -20.76
C ALA A 74 -6.25 -16.52 -21.98
N ASP A 75 -6.95 -15.95 -22.96
CA ASP A 75 -6.35 -15.32 -24.13
C ASP A 75 -5.61 -14.02 -23.81
N ALA A 76 -5.70 -13.48 -22.59
CA ALA A 76 -4.92 -12.34 -22.15
C ALA A 76 -3.43 -12.70 -21.96
N PHE A 77 -3.15 -13.99 -21.77
CA PHE A 77 -1.82 -14.53 -21.60
C PHE A 77 -1.23 -14.95 -22.95
N PRO A 78 0.08 -14.80 -23.16
CA PRO A 78 0.72 -15.29 -24.36
C PRO A 78 0.71 -16.82 -24.39
N THR A 79 0.50 -17.38 -25.58
CA THR A 79 0.42 -18.83 -25.83
C THR A 79 1.77 -19.55 -25.71
N ASN A 80 2.89 -18.82 -25.71
CA ASN A 80 4.23 -19.39 -25.69
C ASN A 80 4.67 -19.73 -24.27
N GLY A 81 4.24 -20.88 -23.73
CA GLY A 81 4.87 -21.75 -22.69
C GLY A 81 5.35 -21.15 -21.34
N THR A 82 6.01 -20.01 -21.36
CA THR A 82 6.37 -19.17 -20.22
C THR A 82 5.24 -18.17 -20.02
N ALA A 83 4.25 -18.49 -19.19
CA ALA A 83 3.16 -17.57 -18.89
C ALA A 83 3.68 -16.40 -18.04
N PRO A 84 3.90 -15.19 -18.60
CA PRO A 84 4.24 -14.04 -17.79
C PRO A 84 3.04 -13.73 -16.90
N THR A 85 3.35 -13.41 -15.65
CA THR A 85 2.36 -12.78 -14.78
C THR A 85 2.11 -11.39 -15.31
N LEU A 86 0.85 -11.03 -15.42
CA LEU A 86 0.46 -9.70 -15.86
C LEU A 86 0.56 -8.78 -14.65
N ALA A 87 1.20 -7.62 -14.78
CA ALA A 87 1.12 -6.58 -13.77
C ALA A 87 0.47 -5.32 -14.35
N PHE A 88 -0.26 -4.62 -13.51
CA PHE A 88 -1.09 -3.47 -13.87
C PHE A 88 -0.91 -2.35 -12.85
N GLY A 89 -1.14 -1.11 -13.26
CA GLY A 89 -1.16 0.06 -12.38
C GLY A 89 0.09 0.93 -12.46
N LYS A 90 -0.12 2.24 -12.32
CA LYS A 90 0.90 3.31 -12.44
C LYS A 90 2.15 3.09 -11.59
N VAL A 91 2.01 2.44 -10.43
CA VAL A 91 3.15 2.14 -9.54
C VAL A 91 4.03 1.03 -10.12
N LEU A 92 3.42 0.05 -10.79
CA LEU A 92 4.14 -1.07 -11.39
C LEU A 92 4.75 -0.71 -12.77
N ASP A 93 4.32 0.39 -13.38
CA ASP A 93 4.96 0.94 -14.58
C ASP A 93 6.41 1.38 -14.30
N LYS A 94 6.76 1.68 -13.06
CA LYS A 94 8.11 2.14 -12.65
C LYS A 94 9.04 1.02 -12.20
N LEU A 95 8.61 -0.24 -12.30
CA LEU A 95 9.47 -1.35 -11.95
C LEU A 95 10.66 -1.36 -12.92
N PRO A 96 11.90 -1.54 -12.42
CA PRO A 96 13.07 -1.57 -13.28
C PRO A 96 12.80 -2.56 -14.40
N THR A 97 13.01 -2.13 -15.65
CA THR A 97 12.97 -3.02 -16.80
C THR A 97 13.89 -4.20 -16.49
N LEU A 98 13.31 -5.37 -16.26
CA LEU A 98 14.04 -6.61 -16.08
C LEU A 98 14.72 -6.94 -17.41
N GLY A 99 15.90 -6.36 -17.61
CA GLY A 99 16.55 -6.15 -18.91
C GLY A 99 17.02 -7.39 -19.67
N ASN A 100 16.50 -8.59 -19.36
CA ASN A 100 16.87 -9.85 -20.02
C ASN A 100 15.67 -10.74 -20.43
N LEU A 101 14.44 -10.22 -20.43
CA LEU A 101 13.30 -10.92 -21.06
C LEU A 101 13.19 -10.48 -22.54
N PRO A 102 13.06 -11.42 -23.49
CA PRO A 102 13.23 -11.14 -24.92
C PRO A 102 12.27 -10.06 -25.43
N SER A 103 12.88 -9.13 -26.17
CA SER A 103 12.40 -7.80 -26.55
C SER A 103 11.23 -7.77 -27.54
N GLY A 104 10.29 -6.85 -27.30
CA GLY A 104 9.34 -6.31 -28.28
C GLY A 104 8.35 -5.34 -27.59
N GLY A 105 8.52 -4.02 -27.81
CA GLY A 105 7.86 -2.92 -27.08
C GLY A 105 6.33 -3.05 -26.90
N LEU A 106 5.73 -2.53 -25.82
CA LEU A 106 5.77 -1.15 -25.33
C LEU A 106 6.41 -1.00 -23.93
N ALA A 107 6.90 0.21 -23.67
CA ALA A 107 7.77 0.57 -22.57
C ALA A 107 7.24 0.24 -21.15
N SER A 108 8.21 -0.20 -20.34
CA SER A 108 8.31 -0.15 -18.88
C SER A 108 7.79 -1.36 -18.08
N GLY A 109 8.75 -2.20 -17.66
CA GLY A 109 8.64 -3.01 -16.45
C GLY A 109 8.10 -4.43 -16.62
N ILE A 110 6.79 -4.58 -16.81
CA ILE A 110 6.10 -5.90 -16.68
C ILE A 110 5.07 -6.16 -17.81
N PHE A 111 4.90 -5.24 -18.76
CA PHE A 111 4.00 -5.44 -19.90
C PHE A 111 4.61 -6.22 -21.09
N SER A 112 5.88 -6.63 -21.01
CA SER A 112 6.52 -7.45 -22.04
C SER A 112 5.91 -8.86 -22.00
N GLY A 113 5.10 -9.19 -23.02
CA GLY A 113 4.50 -10.52 -23.16
C GLY A 113 2.98 -10.56 -23.03
N LEU A 114 2.28 -9.42 -22.89
CA LEU A 114 0.83 -9.42 -23.07
C LEU A 114 0.46 -10.00 -24.44
N SER A 115 -0.61 -10.78 -24.50
CA SER A 115 -1.17 -11.18 -25.79
C SER A 115 -1.67 -9.95 -26.56
N ALA A 116 -1.80 -10.05 -27.88
CA ALA A 116 -2.41 -8.98 -28.68
C ALA A 116 -3.85 -8.65 -28.20
N ALA A 117 -4.56 -9.62 -27.61
CA ALA A 117 -5.88 -9.40 -27.01
C ALA A 117 -5.78 -8.53 -25.75
N ALA A 118 -4.86 -8.84 -24.84
CA ALA A 118 -4.65 -8.05 -23.63
C ALA A 118 -4.14 -6.63 -23.94
N GLN A 119 -3.25 -6.47 -24.93
CA GLN A 119 -2.80 -5.15 -25.38
C GLN A 119 -3.97 -4.28 -25.88
N LYS A 120 -4.91 -4.87 -26.64
CA LYS A 120 -6.13 -4.16 -27.09
C LYS A 120 -7.05 -3.77 -25.92
N ARG A 121 -7.15 -4.60 -24.88
CA ARG A 121 -7.96 -4.36 -23.67
C ARG A 121 -7.36 -3.28 -22.76
N CYS A 122 -6.02 -3.22 -22.66
CA CYS A 122 -5.31 -2.21 -21.89
C CYS A 122 -5.30 -0.85 -22.61
N GLY A 123 -5.13 -0.84 -23.94
CA GLY A 123 -5.04 0.37 -24.75
C GLY A 123 -3.76 1.16 -24.51
N SER A 124 -3.24 1.87 -25.51
CA SER A 124 -2.00 2.67 -25.38
C SER A 124 -2.17 3.97 -24.59
N TRP A 125 -3.41 4.39 -24.35
CA TRP A 125 -3.76 5.68 -23.71
C TRP A 125 -4.57 5.53 -22.42
N ARG A 126 -5.04 4.32 -22.11
CA ARG A 126 -5.84 4.04 -20.91
C ARG A 126 -5.00 3.31 -19.89
N THR A 127 -3.97 4.00 -19.41
CA THR A 127 -3.23 3.60 -18.21
C THR A 127 -4.24 3.31 -17.09
N PHE A 128 -3.95 2.30 -16.28
CA PHE A 128 -4.75 1.92 -15.12
C PHE A 128 -4.69 3.04 -14.09
N VAL A 129 -5.61 3.98 -14.24
CA VAL A 129 -5.66 5.22 -13.50
C VAL A 129 -6.93 5.17 -12.66
N LEU A 130 -6.77 4.72 -11.41
CA LEU A 130 -7.77 4.93 -10.38
C LEU A 130 -7.32 6.15 -9.61
N GLU A 131 -7.96 7.26 -9.91
CA GLU A 131 -7.66 8.56 -9.34
C GLU A 131 -8.43 8.73 -8.02
N ASP A 132 -7.68 8.89 -6.92
CA ASP A 132 -8.21 9.36 -5.65
C ASP A 132 -7.91 10.86 -5.51
N VAL A 133 -8.78 11.61 -4.83
CA VAL A 133 -8.62 13.04 -4.50
C VAL A 133 -8.46 14.00 -5.69
N LEU A 134 -9.44 14.89 -5.89
CA LEU A 134 -9.34 15.98 -6.86
C LEU A 134 -8.20 16.94 -6.51
N ALA A 135 -7.43 17.35 -7.53
CA ALA A 135 -6.51 18.46 -7.41
C ALA A 135 -7.26 19.79 -7.57
N TYR A 136 -6.92 20.74 -6.71
CA TYR A 136 -7.41 22.11 -6.76
C TYR A 136 -6.24 23.02 -7.10
N ALA A 137 -6.51 24.03 -7.93
CA ALA A 137 -5.52 25.02 -8.29
C ALA A 137 -5.04 25.77 -7.04
N GLU A 138 -3.74 26.09 -6.98
CA GLU A 138 -3.21 26.96 -5.93
C GLU A 138 -3.93 28.31 -6.02
N THR A 139 -4.64 28.67 -4.96
CA THR A 139 -5.49 29.86 -4.87
C THR A 139 -4.67 31.10 -5.19
N GLN A 140 -4.92 31.71 -6.35
CA GLN A 140 -4.24 32.96 -6.72
C GLN A 140 -4.89 34.21 -6.13
N THR A 141 -6.16 34.19 -5.66
CA THR A 141 -6.77 35.36 -4.96
C THR A 141 -8.23 35.19 -4.49
N SER A 142 -8.95 34.08 -4.74
CA SER A 142 -10.35 33.94 -4.32
C SER A 142 -10.58 32.86 -3.26
N ASP A 143 -11.45 33.15 -2.28
CA ASP A 143 -11.94 32.28 -1.19
C ASP A 143 -12.67 30.99 -1.64
N SER A 144 -12.53 30.59 -2.90
CA SER A 144 -13.20 29.42 -3.46
C SER A 144 -12.19 28.55 -4.21
N PRO A 145 -11.99 27.29 -3.81
CA PRO A 145 -11.09 26.37 -4.49
C PRO A 145 -11.62 26.10 -5.91
N THR A 146 -10.79 26.35 -6.92
CA THR A 146 -11.10 26.02 -8.32
C THR A 146 -10.47 24.68 -8.67
N ASN A 147 -11.23 23.82 -9.37
CA ASN A 147 -10.70 22.54 -9.84
C ASN A 147 -9.50 22.78 -10.76
N SER A 148 -8.41 22.04 -10.60
CA SER A 148 -7.36 22.03 -11.60
C SER A 148 -7.66 21.02 -12.70
N PHE A 149 -7.24 21.36 -13.92
CA PHE A 149 -7.40 20.53 -15.11
C PHE A 149 -6.02 20.41 -15.74
N THR A 150 -5.69 19.20 -16.19
CA THR A 150 -4.51 19.01 -17.04
C THR A 150 -4.66 19.88 -18.28
N ARG A 151 -3.58 20.53 -18.73
CA ARG A 151 -3.59 21.26 -20.01
C ARG A 151 -3.14 20.32 -21.10
N ASP A 152 -4.03 20.01 -22.02
CA ASP A 152 -3.64 19.50 -23.32
C ASP A 152 -3.36 20.67 -24.29
N ASN A 153 -2.89 20.36 -25.50
CA ASN A 153 -2.64 21.36 -26.53
C ASN A 153 -3.92 22.11 -26.98
N ALA A 154 -5.11 21.64 -26.58
CA ALA A 154 -6.41 22.26 -26.86
C ALA A 154 -6.93 23.14 -25.70
N GLY A 155 -6.19 23.24 -24.59
CA GLY A 155 -6.44 24.18 -23.50
C GLY A 155 -7.39 23.70 -22.40
N LEU A 156 -7.98 22.51 -22.50
CA LEU A 156 -8.84 21.90 -21.48
C LEU A 156 -8.71 20.36 -21.51
N GLY A 157 -7.79 19.83 -20.71
CA GLY A 157 -7.68 18.39 -20.47
C GLY A 157 -8.56 17.91 -19.30
N PRO A 158 -8.52 16.61 -18.96
CA PRO A 158 -9.26 16.06 -17.83
C PRO A 158 -8.92 16.74 -16.51
N ARG A 159 -9.83 16.65 -15.53
CA ARG A 159 -9.58 17.10 -14.15
C ARG A 159 -8.29 16.48 -13.65
N GLU A 160 -7.49 17.29 -12.99
CA GLU A 160 -6.27 16.82 -12.37
C GLU A 160 -6.62 16.19 -11.02
N PHE A 161 -5.94 15.11 -10.69
CA PHE A 161 -6.09 14.41 -9.42
C PHE A 161 -4.75 14.40 -8.69
N ARG A 162 -4.82 14.44 -7.37
CA ARG A 162 -3.63 14.29 -6.53
C ARG A 162 -3.43 12.80 -6.29
N ASP A 163 -2.25 12.28 -6.60
CA ASP A 163 -1.85 10.92 -6.23
C ASP A 163 -1.80 10.78 -4.70
N GLY A 164 -2.94 10.62 -4.02
CA GLY A 164 -3.00 10.39 -2.57
C GLY A 164 -2.81 8.91 -2.25
N LEU A 165 -3.59 8.08 -2.95
CA LEU A 165 -3.46 6.62 -2.99
C LEU A 165 -3.26 6.18 -4.43
N CYS A 166 -2.40 5.19 -4.61
CA CYS A 166 -2.15 4.55 -5.90
C CYS A 166 -2.37 3.05 -5.76
N TRP A 167 -2.45 2.34 -6.88
CA TRP A 167 -2.56 0.89 -6.87
C TRP A 167 -1.70 0.23 -7.92
N GLY A 168 -1.55 -1.07 -7.72
CA GLY A 168 -1.05 -2.00 -8.71
C GLY A 168 -1.71 -3.35 -8.51
N ALA A 169 -1.73 -4.16 -9.56
CA ALA A 169 -2.19 -5.53 -9.46
C ALA A 169 -1.28 -6.48 -10.21
N THR A 170 -1.21 -7.72 -9.77
CA THR A 170 -0.50 -8.81 -10.43
C THR A 170 -1.43 -10.00 -10.61
N LEU A 171 -1.57 -10.51 -11.83
CA LEU A 171 -2.39 -11.67 -12.18
C LEU A 171 -1.49 -12.82 -12.66
N ALA A 172 -1.34 -13.83 -11.82
CA ALA A 172 -0.44 -14.97 -12.04
C ALA A 172 -1.25 -16.27 -12.27
N PRO A 173 -1.12 -16.93 -13.44
CA PRO A 173 -1.75 -18.22 -13.70
C PRO A 173 -1.00 -19.34 -12.97
N ARG A 174 -1.74 -20.31 -12.41
CA ARG A 174 -1.17 -21.46 -11.67
C ARG A 174 -0.80 -22.63 -12.58
N THR A 175 -1.56 -22.83 -13.64
CA THR A 175 -1.35 -23.94 -14.57
C THR A 175 -0.75 -23.42 -15.87
N ARG A 176 0.23 -24.16 -16.40
CA ARG A 176 0.88 -23.86 -17.68
C ARG A 176 0.74 -25.08 -18.61
N PRO A 177 0.30 -24.90 -19.86
CA PRO A 177 -0.13 -23.65 -20.51
C PRO A 177 -1.41 -23.06 -19.88
N VAL A 178 -1.61 -21.76 -20.08
CA VAL A 178 -2.82 -21.07 -19.62
C VAL A 178 -3.99 -21.49 -20.50
N ALA A 179 -5.10 -21.88 -19.89
CA ALA A 179 -6.31 -22.32 -20.59
C ALA A 179 -7.56 -21.78 -19.87
N PRO A 180 -8.69 -21.61 -20.58
CA PRO A 180 -9.99 -21.37 -19.97
C PRO A 180 -10.29 -22.39 -18.87
N GLY A 181 -10.86 -21.94 -17.76
CA GLY A 181 -11.06 -22.76 -16.55
C GLY A 181 -9.80 -22.96 -15.69
N GLY A 182 -8.64 -22.45 -16.13
CA GLY A 182 -7.40 -22.49 -15.36
C GLY A 182 -7.48 -21.62 -14.10
N LYS A 183 -6.76 -22.00 -13.05
CA LYS A 183 -6.70 -21.22 -11.81
C LYS A 183 -5.66 -20.11 -11.93
N ALA A 184 -5.97 -18.92 -11.44
CA ALA A 184 -5.05 -17.80 -11.33
C ALA A 184 -5.15 -17.14 -9.94
N VAL A 185 -4.13 -16.37 -9.59
CA VAL A 185 -4.12 -15.53 -8.39
C VAL A 185 -4.02 -14.08 -8.83
N LEU A 186 -5.00 -13.28 -8.46
CA LEU A 186 -4.99 -11.85 -8.59
C LEU A 186 -4.59 -11.24 -7.24
N ALA A 187 -3.46 -10.56 -7.19
CA ALA A 187 -3.10 -9.74 -6.05
C ALA A 187 -3.27 -8.26 -6.42
N ILE A 188 -4.03 -7.51 -5.63
CA ILE A 188 -4.21 -6.07 -5.77
C ILE A 188 -3.58 -5.41 -4.56
N VAL A 189 -2.76 -4.39 -4.80
CA VAL A 189 -2.05 -3.64 -3.77
C VAL A 189 -2.38 -2.17 -3.87
N VAL A 190 -2.66 -1.56 -2.72
CA VAL A 190 -2.90 -0.13 -2.58
C VAL A 190 -1.78 0.50 -1.76
N PHE A 191 -1.22 1.58 -2.29
CA PHE A 191 -0.08 2.31 -1.76
C PHE A 191 -0.51 3.73 -1.39
N LYS A 192 -0.02 4.26 -0.27
CA LYS A 192 0.19 5.70 -0.11
C LYS A 192 1.23 6.09 -1.14
N ARG A 193 1.03 7.23 -1.78
CA ARG A 193 1.94 7.79 -2.80
C ARG A 193 3.41 7.47 -2.54
N TRP A 194 4.13 7.09 -3.60
CA TRP A 194 5.54 6.70 -3.57
C TRP A 194 6.43 7.69 -2.80
N HIS A 195 7.36 7.16 -1.99
CA HIS A 195 8.37 7.96 -1.28
C HIS A 195 9.32 8.62 -2.26
N LYS A 196 9.38 9.95 -2.24
CA LYS A 196 10.41 10.68 -2.99
C LYS A 196 11.74 10.47 -2.30
N SER A 197 12.71 9.88 -3.00
CA SER A 197 14.10 9.84 -2.53
C SER A 197 14.54 11.23 -2.06
N ALA A 198 15.30 11.28 -0.97
CA ALA A 198 15.85 12.52 -0.42
C ALA A 198 16.70 13.30 -1.44
N SER A 199 17.21 12.62 -2.48
CA SER A 199 17.97 13.23 -3.58
C SER A 199 17.10 13.86 -4.67
N GLY A 200 15.77 13.72 -4.61
CA GLY A 200 14.84 14.20 -5.64
C GLY A 200 14.94 13.44 -6.97
N ALA A 201 15.83 12.46 -7.09
CA ALA A 201 15.95 11.58 -8.24
C ALA A 201 14.91 10.46 -8.15
N ALA A 202 14.08 10.37 -9.19
CA ALA A 202 13.11 9.34 -9.59
C ALA A 202 12.43 8.47 -8.50
N GLU A 203 11.10 8.46 -8.58
CA GLU A 203 10.18 7.59 -7.84
C GLU A 203 10.33 6.12 -8.30
N GLU A 204 11.35 5.41 -7.82
CA GLU A 204 11.62 4.02 -8.24
C GLU A 204 11.66 3.01 -7.09
N PRO A 205 11.08 1.81 -7.28
CA PRO A 205 11.14 0.72 -6.32
C PRO A 205 12.56 0.22 -6.17
N LEU A 206 13.02 0.14 -4.92
CA LEU A 206 14.38 -0.28 -4.65
C LEU A 206 14.46 -1.82 -4.71
N PRO A 207 15.23 -2.39 -5.66
CA PRO A 207 15.49 -3.81 -5.67
C PRO A 207 16.39 -4.17 -4.51
N VAL A 208 15.94 -5.10 -3.67
CA VAL A 208 16.70 -5.68 -2.58
C VAL A 208 16.90 -7.16 -2.87
N VAL A 209 18.15 -7.62 -2.82
CA VAL A 209 18.46 -9.05 -2.94
C VAL A 209 18.38 -9.68 -1.56
N LEU A 210 17.52 -10.68 -1.42
CA LEU A 210 17.33 -11.48 -0.22
C LEU A 210 17.92 -12.87 -0.40
N THR A 211 18.91 -13.23 0.40
CA THR A 211 19.53 -14.56 0.38
C THR A 211 18.94 -15.42 1.48
N ARG A 212 18.44 -16.61 1.14
CA ARG A 212 17.85 -17.54 2.11
C ARG A 212 18.92 -18.21 2.96
N VAL A 213 18.81 -18.09 4.28
CA VAL A 213 19.65 -18.75 5.28
C VAL A 213 18.73 -19.51 6.26
N GLY A 214 18.54 -20.81 6.00
CA GLY A 214 17.59 -21.63 6.75
C GLY A 214 16.14 -21.18 6.54
N SER A 215 15.48 -20.74 7.63
CA SER A 215 14.10 -20.23 7.63
C SER A 215 14.00 -18.70 7.54
N VAL A 216 15.12 -18.00 7.38
CA VAL A 216 15.19 -16.53 7.38
C VAL A 216 15.83 -16.06 6.07
N TYR A 217 15.50 -14.85 5.63
CA TYR A 217 16.15 -14.17 4.52
C TYR A 217 17.11 -13.10 5.05
N GLU A 218 18.30 -13.02 4.46
CA GLU A 218 19.33 -12.02 4.77
C GLU A 218 19.49 -11.03 3.61
N ALA A 219 19.60 -9.74 3.94
CA ALA A 219 19.94 -8.68 3.00
C ALA A 219 21.32 -8.10 3.36
N ASP A 220 22.21 -7.96 2.36
CA ASP A 220 23.61 -7.56 2.56
C ASP A 220 23.86 -6.03 2.54
N VAL A 221 22.94 -5.20 2.04
CA VAL A 221 23.17 -3.75 1.85
C VAL A 221 22.06 -2.90 2.46
N PHE A 222 22.44 -2.02 3.39
CA PHE A 222 21.54 -1.10 4.08
C PHE A 222 22.00 0.36 3.94
N THR A 223 21.18 1.17 3.26
CA THR A 223 21.07 2.61 3.47
C THR A 223 19.94 2.88 4.47
N ASP A 224 19.91 4.05 5.12
CA ASP A 224 18.85 4.41 6.09
C ASP A 224 17.44 4.30 5.49
N ASP A 225 17.30 4.56 4.18
CA ASP A 225 16.05 4.46 3.43
C ASP A 225 15.50 3.01 3.39
N ASN A 226 16.36 1.99 3.42
CA ASN A 226 15.95 0.58 3.34
C ASN A 226 15.33 0.07 4.65
N ASP A 227 15.63 0.74 5.77
CA ASP A 227 15.16 0.32 7.09
C ASP A 227 13.67 0.56 7.25
N ALA A 228 13.16 1.64 6.66
CA ALA A 228 11.74 1.93 6.56
C ALA A 228 11.00 0.95 5.66
N LEU A 229 11.60 0.54 4.54
CA LEU A 229 10.95 -0.28 3.50
C LEU A 229 10.73 -1.74 3.92
N LEU A 230 11.65 -2.31 4.70
CA LEU A 230 11.60 -3.71 5.14
C LEU A 230 11.14 -3.88 6.60
N ARG A 231 10.31 -2.97 7.13
CA ARG A 231 9.80 -3.09 8.51
C ARG A 231 8.87 -4.31 8.68
N GLY A 232 8.73 -4.76 9.92
CA GLY A 232 7.69 -5.72 10.28
C GLY A 232 6.30 -5.25 9.83
N CYS A 233 5.46 -6.19 9.40
CA CYS A 233 4.12 -5.97 8.87
C CYS A 233 4.03 -5.23 7.53
N THR A 234 5.12 -5.02 6.79
CA THR A 234 5.07 -4.49 5.41
C THR A 234 4.91 -5.62 4.38
N TRP A 235 4.83 -5.26 3.10
CA TRP A 235 4.83 -6.22 1.99
C TRP A 235 5.96 -5.94 1.01
N VAL A 236 6.44 -7.00 0.38
CA VAL A 236 7.44 -6.95 -0.68
C VAL A 236 6.97 -7.78 -1.87
N LEU A 237 7.33 -7.36 -3.08
CA LEU A 237 7.08 -8.14 -4.30
C LEU A 237 8.34 -8.93 -4.63
N ALA A 238 8.31 -10.24 -4.48
CA ALA A 238 9.38 -11.08 -5.01
C ALA A 238 9.25 -11.17 -6.53
N LEU A 239 10.36 -10.94 -7.21
CA LEU A 239 10.47 -11.08 -8.65
C LEU A 239 10.77 -12.55 -9.00
N PRO A 240 10.29 -13.03 -10.17
CA PRO A 240 10.57 -14.39 -10.62
C PRO A 240 12.07 -14.58 -10.82
N ALA A 241 12.62 -15.69 -10.33
CA ALA A 241 14.04 -16.03 -10.49
C ALA A 241 14.31 -16.73 -11.83
N GLY A 242 13.29 -17.38 -12.41
CA GLY A 242 13.34 -17.98 -13.74
C GLY A 242 12.03 -17.80 -14.50
N ALA A 243 12.05 -18.16 -15.79
CA ALA A 243 10.89 -18.03 -16.68
C ALA A 243 9.69 -18.92 -16.28
N ALA A 244 9.93 -19.91 -15.40
CA ALA A 244 8.92 -20.79 -14.82
C ALA A 244 8.19 -20.18 -13.61
N ASP A 245 8.71 -19.08 -13.04
CA ASP A 245 8.17 -18.48 -11.83
C ASP A 245 7.25 -17.31 -12.14
N SER A 246 6.45 -16.93 -11.15
CA SER A 246 5.58 -15.75 -11.16
C SER A 246 6.00 -14.84 -9.99
N PRO A 247 5.94 -13.50 -10.15
CA PRO A 247 6.10 -12.60 -9.02
C PRO A 247 5.01 -12.86 -7.98
N ARG A 248 5.39 -12.77 -6.70
CA ARG A 248 4.51 -13.04 -5.57
C ARG A 248 4.70 -11.98 -4.49
N TRP A 249 3.60 -11.58 -3.87
CA TRP A 249 3.63 -10.68 -2.73
C TRP A 249 3.92 -11.49 -1.45
N PHE A 250 4.86 -11.00 -0.65
CA PHE A 250 5.19 -11.57 0.64
C PHE A 250 5.00 -10.54 1.73
N ARG A 251 4.38 -10.97 2.82
CA ARG A 251 4.29 -10.15 4.02
C ARG A 251 5.56 -10.31 4.84
N VAL A 252 6.17 -9.20 5.23
CA VAL A 252 7.27 -9.19 6.20
C VAL A 252 6.66 -9.41 7.59
N MET A 253 6.97 -10.52 8.25
CA MET A 253 6.51 -10.78 9.63
C MET A 253 7.32 -9.99 10.63
N SER A 254 8.64 -10.06 10.49
CA SER A 254 9.57 -9.44 11.40
C SER A 254 10.86 -9.14 10.67
N SER A 255 11.50 -8.06 11.07
CA SER A 255 12.76 -7.63 10.52
C SER A 255 13.64 -7.08 11.62
N TRP A 256 14.92 -7.41 11.64
CA TRP A 256 15.85 -6.86 12.62
C TRP A 256 17.26 -6.76 12.04
N ASN A 257 18.01 -5.80 12.56
CA ASN A 257 19.41 -5.62 12.23
C ASN A 257 20.25 -6.65 13.00
N TRP A 258 21.24 -7.23 12.34
CA TRP A 258 22.13 -8.24 12.90
C TRP A 258 23.55 -7.97 12.44
N GLN A 259 24.50 -8.05 13.37
CA GLN A 259 25.91 -7.79 13.09
C GLN A 259 26.61 -9.11 12.74
N THR A 260 27.23 -9.17 11.56
CA THR A 260 28.12 -10.25 11.15
C THR A 260 29.59 -9.80 11.27
N PRO A 261 30.56 -10.74 11.28
CA PRO A 261 31.98 -10.38 11.23
C PRO A 261 32.37 -9.54 10.00
N THR A 262 31.55 -9.58 8.95
CA THR A 262 31.76 -8.90 7.67
C THR A 262 30.98 -7.59 7.53
N GLY A 263 30.15 -7.20 8.50
CA GLY A 263 29.35 -5.97 8.44
C GLY A 263 28.00 -6.05 9.15
N GLN A 264 27.16 -5.04 8.99
CA GLN A 264 25.76 -5.10 9.43
C GLN A 264 24.90 -5.69 8.31
N LYS A 265 24.00 -6.60 8.66
CA LYS A 265 23.00 -7.19 7.78
C LYS A 265 21.60 -6.98 8.37
N LYS A 266 20.57 -7.07 7.53
CA LYS A 266 19.19 -7.20 8.03
C LYS A 266 18.66 -8.59 7.78
N ARG A 267 18.07 -9.16 8.82
CA ARG A 267 17.33 -10.41 8.75
C ARG A 267 15.85 -10.10 8.64
N VAL A 268 15.20 -10.79 7.71
CA VAL A 268 13.79 -10.65 7.42
C VAL A 268 13.15 -12.02 7.43
N VAL A 269 12.07 -12.15 8.20
CA VAL A 269 11.20 -13.32 8.16
C VAL A 269 10.01 -12.94 7.29
N LEU A 270 9.87 -13.62 6.17
CA LEU A 270 8.73 -13.49 5.29
C LEU A 270 7.67 -14.50 5.69
N HIS A 271 6.42 -14.06 5.83
CA HIS A 271 5.29 -14.96 5.93
C HIS A 271 5.05 -15.57 4.56
N ASP A 272 5.14 -16.89 4.51
CA ASP A 272 4.49 -17.66 3.48
C ASP A 272 3.03 -17.81 3.94
N GLN A 273 2.07 -17.17 3.26
CA GLN A 273 0.65 -17.42 3.51
C GLN A 273 0.35 -18.89 3.16
N ALA A 274 0.61 -19.77 4.12
CA ALA A 274 0.44 -21.20 4.04
C ALA A 274 -1.03 -21.59 4.12
N GLU A 275 -1.80 -21.21 3.10
CA GLU A 275 -2.88 -22.04 2.57
C GLU A 275 -2.71 -22.29 1.06
N PHE A 276 -1.76 -21.60 0.40
CA PHE A 276 -1.52 -21.75 -1.03
C PHE A 276 -0.02 -21.84 -1.35
N GLU A 277 0.53 -23.01 -0.99
CA GLU A 277 1.87 -23.50 -1.28
C GLU A 277 3.04 -22.61 -0.84
N ARG A 278 3.97 -23.28 -0.15
CA ARG A 278 5.31 -22.78 0.17
C ARG A 278 5.88 -22.01 -1.02
N LEU A 279 6.79 -21.08 -0.77
CA LEU A 279 7.92 -20.81 -1.66
C LEU A 279 8.51 -22.15 -2.13
N THR A 280 7.97 -22.68 -3.22
CA THR A 280 8.57 -23.67 -4.09
C THR A 280 9.37 -22.93 -5.14
N ASN A 281 9.95 -21.76 -4.85
CA ASN A 281 11.39 -21.82 -4.67
C ASN A 281 11.81 -22.80 -3.57
N SER A 282 11.91 -24.07 -3.97
CA SER A 282 12.74 -25.14 -3.38
C SER A 282 14.23 -24.77 -3.39
N ALA A 283 14.53 -23.48 -3.37
CA ALA A 283 15.85 -22.96 -3.50
C ALA A 283 16.53 -23.26 -2.17
N ALA A 284 17.51 -24.14 -2.25
CA ALA A 284 18.32 -24.59 -1.12
C ALA A 284 18.86 -23.38 -0.35
N SER A 285 19.30 -23.60 0.89
CA SER A 285 20.06 -22.59 1.63
C SER A 285 21.15 -21.99 0.71
N GLY A 286 21.20 -20.66 0.62
CA GLY A 286 22.08 -19.93 -0.32
C GLY A 286 21.39 -19.39 -1.58
N ALA A 287 20.10 -19.68 -1.80
CA ALA A 287 19.36 -19.10 -2.90
C ALA A 287 19.03 -17.62 -2.68
N ALA A 288 19.28 -16.81 -3.71
CA ALA A 288 18.93 -15.40 -3.74
C ALA A 288 17.59 -15.16 -4.43
N ALA A 289 16.74 -14.33 -3.83
CA ALA A 289 15.51 -13.81 -4.42
C ALA A 289 15.61 -12.29 -4.50
N THR A 290 15.39 -11.71 -5.67
CA THR A 290 15.26 -10.27 -5.82
C THR A 290 13.85 -9.88 -5.42
N VAL A 291 13.72 -9.02 -4.41
CA VAL A 291 12.44 -8.44 -3.99
C VAL A 291 12.44 -6.95 -4.24
N LEU A 292 11.26 -6.41 -4.48
CA LEU A 292 11.02 -4.98 -4.52
C LEU A 292 10.31 -4.60 -3.24
N ALA A 293 10.89 -3.66 -2.52
CA ALA A 293 10.29 -3.12 -1.31
C ALA A 293 9.54 -1.83 -1.64
N PHE A 294 8.38 -1.65 -1.03
CA PHE A 294 7.48 -0.54 -1.28
C PHE A 294 7.22 0.21 0.03
N GLU A 295 7.30 1.53 -0.01
CA GLU A 295 6.84 2.35 1.11
C GLU A 295 5.33 2.56 1.04
N GLY A 296 4.71 2.72 2.20
CA GLY A 296 3.36 3.27 2.27
C GLY A 296 2.25 2.30 1.87
N ILE A 297 2.52 1.00 1.72
CA ILE A 297 1.48 0.00 1.45
C ILE A 297 0.40 0.10 2.53
N VAL A 298 -0.84 0.32 2.10
CA VAL A 298 -2.02 0.38 2.96
C VAL A 298 -2.66 -0.98 3.06
N ARG A 299 -2.80 -1.66 1.90
CA ARG A 299 -3.56 -2.91 1.80
C ARG A 299 -3.06 -3.76 0.64
N VAL A 300 -3.03 -5.07 0.85
CA VAL A 300 -2.86 -6.10 -0.18
C VAL A 300 -4.06 -7.03 -0.06
N ASP A 301 -4.71 -7.34 -1.18
CA ASP A 301 -5.77 -8.35 -1.27
C ASP A 301 -5.39 -9.36 -2.34
N GLU A 302 -5.44 -10.64 -1.98
CA GLU A 302 -5.14 -11.74 -2.89
C GLU A 302 -6.41 -12.57 -3.09
N GLN A 303 -6.79 -12.74 -4.35
CA GLN A 303 -8.00 -13.44 -4.75
C GLN A 303 -7.65 -14.59 -5.68
N ALA A 304 -8.17 -15.78 -5.36
CA ALA A 304 -8.12 -16.91 -6.28
C ALA A 304 -9.23 -16.75 -7.33
N LEU A 305 -8.84 -16.77 -8.60
CA LEU A 305 -9.75 -16.62 -9.74
C LEU A 305 -9.69 -17.84 -10.64
N THR A 306 -10.77 -18.04 -11.38
CA THR A 306 -10.81 -18.96 -12.52
C THR A 306 -10.74 -18.12 -13.79
N LEU A 307 -9.89 -18.50 -14.72
CA LEU A 307 -9.73 -17.81 -15.99
C LEU A 307 -10.88 -18.15 -16.93
N ASP A 308 -11.37 -17.15 -17.66
CA ASP A 308 -12.43 -17.31 -18.66
C ASP A 308 -11.90 -17.81 -20.01
#